data_AF-Q326R3-F1
#
_entry.id   AF-Q326R3-F1
#
_cell.length_a   1.000
_cell.length_b   1.000
_cell.length_c   1.000
_cell.angle_alpha   90.00
_cell.angle_beta   90.00
_cell.angle_gamma   90.00
#
_symmetry.space_group_name_H-M   'P 1'
#
loop_
_entity.id
_entity.type
_entity.pdbx_description
1 polymer ?
#
loop_
_entity_poly.entity_id
_entity_poly.type
_entity_poly.pdbx_seq_one_letter_code
_entity_poly.pdbx_strand_id
1 'polypeptide(L)'
;MEGFFFVRNQNIKFSDNVNYHYRFNINSCAKFLAFWDYFSGALVEHSHAEKCIHFYHENDLRDSCNTESMLDKLMLKFIFSSDQNVSNALAMIRMTESYHLVLYLLRTIEKEKEVRIKSLTEHYGVSEAYFRTLCRKALGAKVKEQLNTWRLVNGLLDVFLHNQTITSAAMNNGYASTSHFSNEIKTRLGFSARELSNITFLVKKINEKI
;
A
#
# COMPACT_ATOMS: atom_id res chain seq x y z
N MET A 1 -6.94 5.47 -26.69
CA MET A 1 -7.82 5.71 -25.54
C MET A 1 -7.93 4.42 -24.76
N GLU A 2 -7.49 4.39 -23.49
CA GLU A 2 -7.47 3.17 -22.68
C GLU A 2 -8.73 3.12 -21.81
N GLY A 3 -9.42 1.98 -21.78
CA GLY A 3 -10.65 1.78 -21.00
C GLY A 3 -10.37 1.03 -19.70
N PHE A 4 -10.80 1.58 -18.58
CA PHE A 4 -10.68 1.00 -17.25
C PHE A 4 -12.05 0.56 -16.74
N PHE A 5 -12.10 -0.67 -16.20
CA PHE A 5 -13.32 -1.27 -15.67
C PHE A 5 -13.09 -1.72 -14.22
N PHE A 6 -13.93 -1.22 -13.31
CA PHE A 6 -13.96 -1.67 -11.92
C PHE A 6 -15.25 -2.43 -11.66
N VAL A 7 -15.13 -3.71 -11.33
CA VAL A 7 -16.27 -4.56 -11.00
C VAL A 7 -16.10 -5.22 -9.65
N ARG A 8 -17.13 -5.09 -8.83
CA ARG A 8 -17.19 -5.68 -7.49
C ARG A 8 -17.45 -7.17 -7.62
N ASN A 9 -16.44 -8.01 -7.33
CA ASN A 9 -16.50 -9.47 -7.27
C ASN A 9 -17.02 -10.16 -8.57
N GLN A 10 -16.09 -10.85 -9.25
CA GLN A 10 -16.27 -11.92 -10.25
C GLN A 10 -16.10 -11.56 -11.74
N ASN A 11 -15.37 -12.48 -12.40
CA ASN A 11 -14.96 -12.63 -13.79
C ASN A 11 -15.69 -11.80 -14.86
N ILE A 12 -14.99 -10.82 -15.43
CA ILE A 12 -15.37 -10.20 -16.71
C ILE A 12 -14.38 -10.62 -17.78
N LYS A 13 -14.90 -11.26 -18.83
CA LYS A 13 -14.24 -11.45 -20.12
C LYS A 13 -14.47 -10.20 -20.95
N PHE A 14 -13.41 -9.66 -21.55
CA PHE A 14 -13.51 -8.55 -22.50
C PHE A 14 -13.46 -9.12 -23.92
N SER A 15 -14.44 -8.76 -24.73
CA SER A 15 -14.38 -8.85 -26.20
C SER A 15 -14.79 -7.49 -26.74
N ASP A 16 -13.84 -6.77 -27.35
CA ASP A 16 -14.08 -6.05 -28.59
C ASP A 16 -12.74 -5.65 -29.23
N ASN A 17 -12.75 -5.66 -30.55
CA ASN A 17 -11.58 -5.62 -31.41
C ASN A 17 -10.88 -4.25 -31.33
N VAL A 18 -9.66 -4.25 -30.78
CA VAL A 18 -8.70 -3.11 -30.72
C VAL A 18 -9.03 -2.04 -29.66
N ASN A 19 -9.03 -2.42 -28.38
CA ASN A 19 -8.82 -1.49 -27.25
C ASN A 19 -7.83 -2.12 -26.25
N TYR A 20 -6.80 -1.37 -25.85
CA TYR A 20 -5.84 -1.84 -24.84
C TYR A 20 -6.53 -1.80 -23.46
N HIS A 21 -6.82 -2.98 -22.90
CA HIS A 21 -7.37 -3.12 -21.56
C HIS A 21 -6.28 -3.62 -20.62
N TYR A 22 -5.95 -2.83 -19.62
CA TYR A 22 -5.09 -3.28 -18.54
C TYR A 22 -5.93 -3.90 -17.42
N ARG A 23 -5.63 -5.17 -17.09
CA ARG A 23 -6.25 -5.84 -15.94
C ARG A 23 -5.41 -5.61 -14.70
N PHE A 24 -5.96 -4.89 -13.73
CA PHE A 24 -5.32 -4.71 -12.43
C PHE A 24 -5.99 -5.58 -11.36
N ASN A 25 -5.21 -5.94 -10.34
CA ASN A 25 -5.74 -6.59 -9.15
C ASN A 25 -6.38 -5.50 -8.27
N ILE A 26 -7.71 -5.56 -8.11
CA ILE A 26 -8.46 -4.61 -7.26
C ILE A 26 -7.91 -4.54 -5.83
N ASN A 27 -7.34 -5.64 -5.32
CA ASN A 27 -6.73 -5.65 -3.99
C ASN A 27 -5.47 -4.78 -3.92
N SER A 28 -4.68 -4.74 -4.99
CA SER A 28 -3.50 -3.85 -5.07
C SER A 28 -3.93 -2.39 -5.12
N CYS A 29 -4.99 -2.07 -5.88
CA CYS A 29 -5.59 -0.73 -5.88
C CYS A 29 -6.13 -0.35 -4.50
N ALA A 30 -6.81 -1.29 -3.84
CA ALA A 30 -7.38 -1.11 -2.50
C ALA A 30 -6.29 -0.85 -1.45
N LYS A 31 -5.16 -1.58 -1.51
CA LYS A 31 -4.00 -1.33 -0.67
C LYS A 31 -3.48 0.09 -0.88
N PHE A 32 -3.19 0.48 -2.12
CA PHE A 32 -2.70 1.83 -2.43
C PHE A 32 -3.63 2.90 -1.89
N LEU A 33 -4.92 2.78 -2.20
CA LEU A 33 -5.93 3.75 -1.82
C LEU A 33 -6.11 3.86 -0.30
N ALA A 34 -6.07 2.72 0.43
CA ALA A 34 -6.14 2.71 1.89
C ALA A 34 -4.94 3.42 2.53
N PHE A 35 -3.74 3.23 1.99
CA PHE A 35 -2.55 3.98 2.42
C PHE A 35 -2.71 5.47 2.16
N TRP A 36 -3.12 5.85 0.95
CA TRP A 36 -3.31 7.24 0.58
C TRP A 36 -4.32 7.93 1.48
N ASP A 37 -5.52 7.37 1.62
CA ASP A 37 -6.60 7.96 2.43
C ASP A 37 -6.18 8.07 3.90
N TYR A 38 -5.50 7.06 4.45
CA TYR A 38 -5.02 7.06 5.83
C TYR A 38 -4.04 8.21 6.10
N PHE A 39 -3.01 8.36 5.25
CA PHE A 39 -1.96 9.35 5.47
C PHE A 39 -2.35 10.77 5.01
N SER A 40 -3.27 10.90 4.06
CA SER A 40 -3.82 12.21 3.67
C SER A 40 -4.84 12.76 4.67
N GLY A 41 -5.30 11.95 5.63
CA GLY A 41 -6.39 12.32 6.53
C GLY A 41 -7.73 12.47 5.83
N ALA A 42 -7.87 11.95 4.61
CA ALA A 42 -9.11 12.02 3.85
C ALA A 42 -10.21 11.26 4.60
N LEU A 43 -11.16 12.01 5.17
CA LEU A 43 -12.41 11.46 5.67
C LEU A 43 -13.21 10.98 4.46
N VAL A 44 -13.13 9.69 4.15
CA VAL A 44 -13.92 9.12 3.07
C VAL A 44 -15.35 9.01 3.54
N GLU A 45 -16.21 9.90 3.04
CA GLU A 45 -17.64 9.70 3.07
C GLU A 45 -18.02 8.56 2.13
N HIS A 46 -18.78 7.59 2.64
CA HIS A 46 -19.29 6.49 1.85
C HIS A 46 -20.31 7.03 0.83
N SER A 47 -19.91 7.17 -0.44
CA SER A 47 -20.87 7.44 -1.51
C SER A 47 -21.54 6.14 -1.97
N HIS A 48 -22.77 6.27 -2.50
CA HIS A 48 -23.49 5.15 -3.11
C HIS A 48 -22.66 4.58 -4.28
N ALA A 49 -22.18 3.35 -4.15
CA ALA A 49 -21.46 2.71 -5.23
C ALA A 49 -22.40 2.07 -6.25
N GLU A 50 -22.24 2.46 -7.50
CA GLU A 50 -22.72 1.71 -8.66
C GLU A 50 -22.07 0.32 -8.69
N LYS A 51 -22.74 -0.67 -9.28
CA LYS A 51 -22.24 -2.07 -9.32
C LYS A 51 -21.05 -2.25 -10.27
N CYS A 52 -20.91 -1.37 -11.25
CA CYS A 52 -19.89 -1.38 -12.27
C CYS A 52 -19.65 0.06 -12.72
N ILE A 53 -18.39 0.44 -12.86
CA ILE A 53 -18.02 1.74 -13.41
C ILE A 53 -16.99 1.51 -14.49
N HIS A 54 -17.27 2.11 -15.65
CA HIS A 54 -16.42 2.12 -16.80
C HIS A 54 -16.06 3.56 -17.13
N PHE A 55 -14.77 3.82 -17.29
CA PHE A 55 -14.30 5.12 -17.76
C PHE A 55 -13.07 4.95 -18.62
N TYR A 56 -12.87 5.89 -19.52
CA TYR A 56 -11.66 5.99 -20.32
C TYR A 56 -10.71 6.95 -19.65
N HIS A 57 -9.44 6.56 -19.54
CA HIS A 57 -8.40 7.48 -19.09
C HIS A 57 -7.26 7.40 -20.09
N GLU A 58 -6.88 8.55 -20.67
CA GLU A 58 -5.72 8.60 -21.55
C GLU A 58 -4.46 8.48 -20.72
N ASN A 59 -3.63 7.52 -21.09
CA ASN A 59 -2.42 7.22 -20.37
C ASN A 59 -1.34 6.85 -21.38
N ASP A 60 -0.25 7.60 -21.37
CA ASP A 60 0.96 7.21 -22.08
C ASP A 60 1.81 6.35 -21.14
N LEU A 61 1.47 5.06 -21.06
CA LEU A 61 2.15 4.09 -20.19
C LEU A 61 3.28 3.33 -20.90
N ARG A 62 3.74 3.83 -22.07
CA ARG A 62 4.75 3.14 -22.89
C ARG A 62 6.11 2.97 -22.19
N ASP A 63 6.37 3.71 -21.11
CA ASP A 63 7.67 3.73 -20.40
C ASP A 63 7.72 2.98 -19.05
N SER A 64 6.66 2.27 -18.60
CA SER A 64 6.72 1.60 -17.30
C SER A 64 7.38 0.22 -17.36
N CYS A 65 8.60 0.12 -16.82
CA CYS A 65 9.43 -1.10 -16.75
C CYS A 65 8.88 -2.22 -15.84
N ASN A 66 7.87 -1.95 -14.98
CA ASN A 66 7.14 -3.02 -14.27
C ASN A 66 5.67 -2.67 -13.99
N THR A 67 4.83 -3.70 -13.81
CA THR A 67 3.38 -3.57 -13.59
C THR A 67 3.01 -2.88 -12.28
N GLU A 68 3.82 -3.03 -11.22
CA GLU A 68 3.54 -2.40 -9.91
C GLU A 68 3.72 -0.88 -9.97
N SER A 69 4.83 -0.41 -10.55
CA SER A 69 5.11 1.00 -10.81
C SER A 69 4.08 1.62 -11.75
N MET A 70 3.60 0.85 -12.73
CA MET A 70 2.51 1.27 -13.61
C MET A 70 1.22 1.51 -12.82
N LEU A 71 0.85 0.58 -11.93
CA LEU A 71 -0.33 0.71 -11.09
C LEU A 71 -0.22 1.89 -10.12
N ASP A 72 0.94 2.08 -9.48
CA ASP A 72 1.13 3.20 -8.55
C ASP A 72 0.98 4.54 -9.26
N LYS A 73 1.58 4.70 -10.45
CA LYS A 73 1.42 5.90 -11.29
C LYS A 73 -0.03 6.13 -11.70
N LEU A 74 -0.73 5.06 -12.08
CA LEU A 74 -2.14 5.10 -12.45
C LEU A 74 -3.01 5.54 -11.27
N MET A 75 -2.83 4.92 -10.10
CA MET A 75 -3.60 5.22 -8.89
C MET A 75 -3.39 6.67 -8.45
N LEU A 76 -2.16 7.20 -8.55
CA LEU A 76 -1.89 8.62 -8.31
C LEU A 76 -2.70 9.51 -9.26
N LYS A 77 -2.68 9.22 -10.57
CA LYS A 77 -3.49 9.99 -11.54
C LYS A 77 -4.99 9.92 -11.22
N PHE A 78 -5.48 8.75 -10.81
CA PHE A 78 -6.89 8.59 -10.45
C PHE A 78 -7.27 9.41 -9.23
N ILE A 79 -6.44 9.41 -8.19
CA ILE A 79 -6.67 10.18 -6.96
C ILE A 79 -6.75 11.68 -7.23
N PHE A 80 -5.96 12.19 -8.17
CA PHE A 80 -5.96 13.61 -8.55
C PHE A 80 -6.92 13.94 -9.70
N SER A 81 -7.64 12.97 -10.24
CA SER A 81 -8.59 13.19 -11.32
C SER A 81 -9.83 13.92 -10.81
N SER A 82 -10.31 14.92 -11.57
CA SER A 82 -11.60 15.57 -11.36
C SER A 82 -12.77 14.84 -12.06
N ASP A 83 -12.50 13.71 -12.72
CA ASP A 83 -13.53 12.92 -13.41
C ASP A 83 -14.43 12.19 -12.39
N GLN A 84 -15.74 12.43 -12.49
CA GLN A 84 -16.73 11.82 -11.61
C GLN A 84 -16.74 10.29 -11.68
N ASN A 85 -16.49 9.70 -12.85
CA ASN A 85 -16.42 8.25 -13.00
C ASN A 85 -15.19 7.68 -12.28
N VAL A 86 -14.06 8.38 -12.33
CA VAL A 86 -12.86 8.00 -11.55
C VAL A 86 -13.16 8.08 -10.05
N SER A 87 -13.82 9.16 -9.61
CA SER A 87 -14.24 9.30 -8.21
C SER A 87 -15.17 8.15 -7.77
N ASN A 88 -16.17 7.82 -8.57
CA ASN A 88 -17.08 6.71 -8.30
C ASN A 88 -16.30 5.37 -8.27
N ALA A 89 -15.33 5.18 -9.16
CA ALA A 89 -14.52 3.96 -9.20
C ALA A 89 -13.62 3.82 -7.96
N LEU A 90 -13.02 4.92 -7.50
CA LEU A 90 -12.31 4.94 -6.22
C LEU A 90 -13.26 4.62 -5.07
N ALA A 91 -14.47 5.18 -5.04
CA ALA A 91 -15.49 4.84 -4.04
C ALA A 91 -15.85 3.35 -4.04
N MET A 92 -16.00 2.72 -5.23
CA MET A 92 -16.17 1.27 -5.34
C MET A 92 -15.02 0.48 -4.72
N ILE A 93 -13.77 0.89 -4.96
CA ILE A 93 -12.58 0.24 -4.37
C ILE A 93 -12.61 0.36 -2.83
N ARG A 94 -13.03 1.52 -2.31
CA ARG A 94 -13.16 1.76 -0.86
C ARG A 94 -14.20 0.88 -0.17
N MET A 95 -15.15 0.31 -0.92
CA MET A 95 -16.13 -0.65 -0.41
C MET A 95 -15.63 -2.11 -0.41
N THR A 96 -14.38 -2.35 -0.80
CA THR A 96 -13.82 -3.70 -0.80
C THR A 96 -13.31 -4.10 0.57
N GLU A 97 -13.42 -5.38 0.89
CA GLU A 97 -12.86 -5.96 2.11
C GLU A 97 -11.36 -5.69 2.24
N SER A 98 -10.63 -5.75 1.11
CA SER A 98 -9.19 -5.48 1.09
C SER A 98 -8.84 -4.06 1.51
N TYR A 99 -9.66 -3.06 1.14
CA TYR A 99 -9.47 -1.68 1.56
C TYR A 99 -9.64 -1.54 3.08
N HIS A 100 -10.76 -2.04 3.61
CA HIS A 100 -11.05 -1.97 5.04
C HIS A 100 -10.05 -2.75 5.88
N LEU A 101 -9.59 -3.91 5.40
CA LEU A 101 -8.57 -4.69 6.07
C LEU A 101 -7.24 -3.94 6.16
N VAL A 102 -6.79 -3.30 5.07
CA VAL A 102 -5.55 -2.53 5.08
C VAL A 102 -5.67 -1.33 6.02
N LEU A 103 -6.79 -0.61 5.98
CA LEU A 103 -7.05 0.51 6.89
C LEU A 103 -7.07 0.07 8.36
N TYR A 104 -7.68 -1.08 8.64
CA TYR A 104 -7.68 -1.71 9.96
C TYR A 104 -6.26 -2.01 10.45
N LEU A 105 -5.42 -2.60 9.60
CA LEU A 105 -4.03 -2.90 9.94
C LEU A 105 -3.21 -1.63 10.20
N LEU A 106 -3.37 -0.59 9.37
CA LEU A 106 -2.68 0.70 9.54
C LEU A 106 -3.03 1.36 10.88
N ARG A 107 -4.32 1.48 11.16
CA ARG A 107 -4.83 2.01 12.44
C ARG A 107 -4.36 1.21 13.64
N THR A 108 -4.19 -0.10 13.49
CA THR A 108 -3.74 -0.96 14.59
C THR A 108 -2.25 -0.77 14.87
N ILE A 109 -1.41 -0.72 13.84
CA ILE A 109 0.04 -0.50 14.02
C ILE A 109 0.34 0.89 14.61
N GLU A 110 -0.44 1.91 14.26
CA GLU A 110 -0.28 3.24 14.87
C GLU A 110 -0.58 3.21 16.37
N LYS A 111 -1.62 2.48 16.78
CA LYS A 111 -2.07 2.44 18.18
C LYS A 111 -1.28 1.47 19.04
N GLU A 112 -0.84 0.34 18.49
CA GLU A 112 -0.21 -0.74 19.23
C GLU A 112 1.27 -0.89 18.85
N LYS A 113 2.17 -0.68 19.82
CA LYS A 113 3.62 -0.89 19.63
C LYS A 113 3.98 -2.34 19.33
N GLU A 114 3.18 -3.29 19.83
CA GLU A 114 3.38 -4.73 19.64
C GLU A 114 2.09 -5.41 19.15
N VAL A 115 1.98 -5.56 17.83
CA VAL A 115 0.81 -6.18 17.21
C VAL A 115 0.92 -7.70 17.21
N ARG A 116 -0.02 -8.38 17.89
CA ARG A 116 -0.14 -9.84 17.89
C ARG A 116 -1.23 -10.29 16.92
N ILE A 117 -0.93 -11.32 16.11
CA ILE A 117 -1.90 -11.87 15.13
C ILE A 117 -3.20 -12.32 15.81
N LYS A 118 -3.12 -12.91 17.00
CA LYS A 118 -4.29 -13.35 17.77
C LYS A 118 -5.22 -12.17 18.10
N SER A 119 -4.65 -11.07 18.60
CA SER A 119 -5.39 -9.84 18.91
C SER A 119 -6.02 -9.23 17.65
N LEU A 120 -5.27 -9.22 16.53
CA LEU A 120 -5.81 -8.77 15.25
C LEU A 120 -7.04 -9.58 14.81
N THR A 121 -7.01 -10.90 15.00
CA THR A 121 -8.11 -11.77 14.54
C THR A 121 -9.34 -11.68 15.43
N GLU A 122 -9.14 -11.52 16.75
CA GLU A 122 -10.21 -11.33 17.72
C GLU A 122 -10.95 -10.02 17.45
N HIS A 123 -10.24 -8.92 17.21
CA HIS A 123 -10.84 -7.63 16.89
C HIS A 123 -11.46 -7.55 15.50
N TYR A 124 -10.89 -8.26 14.51
CA TYR A 124 -11.46 -8.32 13.17
C TYR A 124 -12.70 -9.22 13.09
N GLY A 125 -12.86 -10.16 14.04
CA GLY A 125 -14.04 -11.02 14.13
C GLY A 125 -14.01 -12.25 13.23
N VAL A 126 -12.83 -12.77 12.88
CA VAL A 126 -12.70 -13.95 12.00
C VAL A 126 -11.65 -14.94 12.54
N SER A 127 -11.69 -16.18 12.05
CA SER A 127 -10.68 -17.18 12.40
C SER A 127 -9.28 -16.78 11.91
N GLU A 128 -8.25 -17.19 12.65
CA GLU A 128 -6.85 -16.88 12.33
C GLU A 128 -6.44 -17.33 10.91
N ALA A 129 -6.94 -18.49 10.46
CA ALA A 129 -6.71 -19.02 9.12
C ALA A 129 -7.38 -18.17 8.03
N TYR A 130 -8.62 -17.73 8.26
CA TYR A 130 -9.34 -16.87 7.32
C TYR A 130 -8.72 -15.48 7.26
N PHE A 131 -8.36 -14.89 8.39
CA PHE A 131 -7.66 -13.60 8.45
C PHE A 131 -6.36 -13.60 7.65
N ARG A 132 -5.54 -14.65 7.80
CA ARG A 132 -4.31 -14.79 7.01
C ARG A 132 -4.58 -14.89 5.51
N THR A 133 -5.68 -15.54 5.13
CA THR A 133 -6.10 -15.63 3.73
C THR A 133 -6.53 -14.26 3.20
N LEU A 134 -7.35 -13.52 3.96
CA LEU A 134 -7.74 -12.15 3.63
C LEU A 134 -6.51 -11.24 3.48
N CYS A 135 -5.60 -11.27 4.44
CA CYS A 135 -4.37 -10.48 4.40
C CYS A 135 -3.50 -10.83 3.19
N ARG A 136 -3.36 -12.12 2.86
CA ARG A 136 -2.60 -12.52 1.67
C ARG A 136 -3.21 -11.97 0.38
N LYS A 137 -4.54 -11.99 0.27
CA LYS A 137 -5.26 -11.43 -0.88
C LYS A 137 -5.11 -9.91 -0.97
N ALA A 138 -5.25 -9.21 0.15
CA ALA A 138 -5.20 -7.75 0.22
C ALA A 138 -3.78 -7.19 0.07
N LEU A 139 -2.80 -7.81 0.72
CA LEU A 139 -1.44 -7.28 0.85
C LEU A 139 -0.47 -7.82 -0.21
N GLY A 140 -0.80 -8.96 -0.85
CA GLY A 140 0.08 -9.70 -1.75
C GLY A 140 1.15 -10.56 -1.06
N ALA A 141 1.23 -10.54 0.28
CA ALA A 141 2.23 -11.24 1.07
C ALA A 141 1.69 -11.69 2.43
N LYS A 142 2.51 -12.38 3.23
CA LYS A 142 2.09 -12.79 4.59
C LYS A 142 1.94 -11.55 5.47
N VAL A 143 0.88 -11.52 6.27
CA VAL A 143 0.60 -10.40 7.20
C VAL A 143 1.80 -10.04 8.07
N LYS A 144 2.43 -11.02 8.73
CA LYS A 144 3.59 -10.77 9.61
C LYS A 144 4.76 -10.12 8.86
N GLU A 145 5.05 -10.55 7.64
CA GLU A 145 6.12 -9.98 6.83
C GLU A 145 5.81 -8.51 6.50
N GLN A 146 4.56 -8.21 6.13
CA GLN A 146 4.11 -6.85 5.80
C GLN A 146 4.09 -5.92 7.02
N LEU A 147 3.56 -6.36 8.17
CA LEU A 147 3.57 -5.54 9.39
C LEU A 147 5.00 -5.21 9.81
N ASN A 148 5.92 -6.18 9.72
CA ASN A 148 7.33 -5.92 9.99
C ASN A 148 7.95 -4.95 8.97
N THR A 149 7.54 -5.03 7.68
CA THR A 149 7.97 -4.05 6.67
C THR A 149 7.50 -2.64 7.03
N TRP A 150 6.23 -2.47 7.40
CA TRP A 150 5.67 -1.15 7.71
C TRP A 150 6.32 -0.57 8.97
N ARG A 151 6.56 -1.40 9.99
CA ARG A 151 7.32 -1.03 11.19
C ARG A 151 8.73 -0.55 10.88
N LEU A 152 9.43 -1.25 9.97
CA LEU A 152 10.76 -0.83 9.50
C LEU A 152 10.69 0.53 8.79
N VAL A 153 9.72 0.71 7.89
CA VAL A 153 9.54 1.96 7.14
C VAL A 153 9.23 3.12 8.09
N ASN A 154 8.31 2.95 9.06
CA ASN A 154 8.00 3.97 10.05
C ASN A 154 9.24 4.35 10.87
N GLY A 155 10.02 3.37 11.33
CA GLY A 155 11.28 3.64 12.02
C GLY A 155 12.30 4.40 11.16
N LEU A 156 12.35 4.14 9.85
CA LEU A 156 13.20 4.89 8.93
C LEU A 156 12.69 6.33 8.71
N LEU A 157 11.37 6.53 8.61
CA LEU A 157 10.78 7.87 8.53
C LEU A 157 11.04 8.68 9.80
N ASP A 158 10.97 8.06 10.98
CA ASP A 158 11.36 8.69 12.24
C ASP A 158 12.81 9.20 12.21
N VAL A 159 13.73 8.41 11.65
CA VAL A 159 15.14 8.81 11.53
C VAL A 159 15.33 9.89 10.47
N PHE A 160 14.74 9.75 9.28
CA PHE A 160 15.05 10.61 8.12
C PHE A 160 14.19 11.85 8.00
N LEU A 161 12.91 11.76 8.34
CA LEU A 161 11.97 12.88 8.24
C LEU A 161 11.79 13.61 9.56
N HIS A 162 11.88 12.88 10.68
CA HIS A 162 11.63 13.44 12.02
C HIS A 162 12.91 13.67 12.84
N ASN A 163 14.10 13.46 12.25
CA ASN A 163 15.41 13.63 12.89
C ASN A 163 15.53 12.94 14.27
N GLN A 164 14.80 11.83 14.47
CA GLN A 164 14.91 11.06 15.70
C GLN A 164 16.24 10.31 15.73
N THR A 165 16.79 10.12 16.92
CA THR A 165 17.94 9.23 17.10
C THR A 165 17.55 7.80 16.70
N ILE A 166 18.50 7.00 16.21
CA ILE A 166 18.26 5.59 15.88
C ILE A 166 17.70 4.83 17.10
N THR A 167 18.15 5.20 18.30
CA THR A 167 17.68 4.63 19.57
C THR A 167 16.22 4.97 19.84
N SER A 168 15.83 6.23 19.73
CA SER A 168 14.44 6.65 19.94
C SER A 168 13.51 6.07 18.88
N ALA A 169 13.92 6.06 17.60
CA ALA A 169 13.15 5.45 16.52
C ALA A 169 12.91 3.95 16.78
N ALA A 170 13.94 3.21 17.21
CA ALA A 170 13.81 1.80 17.57
C ALA A 170 12.78 1.59 18.70
N MET A 171 12.90 2.34 19.79
CA MET A 171 11.99 2.24 20.95
C MET A 171 10.56 2.62 20.60
N ASN A 172 10.37 3.66 19.80
CA ASN A 172 9.05 4.15 19.39
C ASN A 172 8.33 3.14 18.49
N ASN A 173 9.07 2.42 17.66
CA ASN A 173 8.54 1.44 16.71
C ASN A 173 8.57 -0.01 17.24
N GLY A 174 8.64 -0.23 18.56
CA GLY A 174 8.48 -1.56 19.16
C GLY A 174 9.62 -2.54 18.87
N TYR A 175 10.85 -2.04 18.68
CA TYR A 175 12.03 -2.89 18.60
C TYR A 175 12.58 -3.21 20.00
N ALA A 176 12.89 -4.50 20.22
CA ALA A 176 13.51 -4.97 21.47
C ALA A 176 14.85 -4.28 21.81
N SER A 177 15.59 -3.80 20.80
CA SER A 177 16.81 -3.02 20.98
C SER A 177 17.17 -2.24 19.72
N THR A 178 18.03 -1.24 19.88
CA THR A 178 18.62 -0.49 18.75
C THR A 178 19.39 -1.41 17.80
N SER A 179 20.06 -2.44 18.32
CA SER A 179 20.76 -3.45 17.52
C SER A 179 19.79 -4.28 16.67
N HIS A 180 18.63 -4.65 17.22
CA HIS A 180 17.60 -5.37 16.47
C HIS A 180 17.08 -4.53 15.29
N PHE A 181 16.79 -3.25 15.52
CA PHE A 181 16.40 -2.32 14.46
C PHE A 181 17.48 -2.19 13.38
N SER A 182 18.73 -1.95 13.80
CA SER A 182 19.86 -1.77 12.89
C SER A 182 20.13 -3.01 12.02
N ASN A 183 20.01 -4.20 12.61
CA ASN A 183 20.13 -5.46 11.89
C ASN A 183 19.00 -5.63 10.88
N GLU A 184 17.75 -5.31 11.24
CA GLU A 184 16.62 -5.40 10.31
C GLU A 184 16.80 -4.46 9.11
N ILE A 185 17.27 -3.22 9.32
CA ILE A 185 17.60 -2.27 8.24
C ILE A 185 18.66 -2.86 7.31
N LYS A 186 19.77 -3.36 7.87
CA LYS A 186 20.87 -3.93 7.09
C LYS A 186 20.44 -5.17 6.31
N THR A 187 19.67 -6.07 6.92
CA THR A 187 19.18 -7.29 6.27
C THR A 187 18.21 -6.99 5.14
N ARG A 188 17.33 -5.97 5.29
CA ARG A 188 16.31 -5.68 4.28
C ARG A 188 16.76 -4.74 3.18
N LEU A 189 17.58 -3.76 3.50
CA LEU A 189 17.99 -2.70 2.56
C LEU A 189 19.43 -2.86 2.09
N GLY A 190 20.25 -3.67 2.76
CA GLY A 190 21.68 -3.83 2.47
C GLY A 190 22.56 -2.70 2.99
N PHE A 191 21.98 -1.71 3.66
CA PHE A 191 22.64 -0.49 4.14
C PHE A 191 22.33 -0.25 5.61
N SER A 192 23.18 0.49 6.31
CA SER A 192 22.91 0.96 7.67
C SER A 192 22.04 2.22 7.68
N ALA A 193 21.36 2.48 8.79
CA ALA A 193 20.57 3.71 8.96
C ALA A 193 21.41 4.99 8.71
N ARG A 194 22.69 4.98 9.10
CA ARG A 194 23.61 6.12 8.91
C ARG A 194 24.02 6.29 7.44
N GLU A 195 24.20 5.21 6.71
CA GLU A 195 24.45 5.28 5.27
C GLU A 195 23.23 5.83 4.55
N LEU A 196 22.04 5.35 4.91
CA LEU A 196 20.78 5.83 4.34
C LEU A 196 20.48 7.30 4.68
N SER A 197 20.89 7.80 5.85
CA SER A 197 20.71 9.21 6.22
C SER A 197 21.61 10.16 5.41
N ASN A 198 22.63 9.64 4.73
CA ASN A 198 23.49 10.44 3.87
C ASN A 198 22.90 10.48 2.45
N ILE A 199 22.26 11.60 2.09
CA ILE A 199 21.62 11.74 0.77
C ILE A 199 22.62 11.54 -0.38
N THR A 200 23.88 11.92 -0.18
CA THR A 200 24.96 11.72 -1.18
C THR A 200 25.25 10.24 -1.38
N PHE A 201 25.17 9.44 -0.33
CA PHE A 201 25.30 7.98 -0.43
C PHE A 201 24.14 7.38 -1.25
N LEU A 202 22.90 7.80 -0.99
CA LEU A 202 21.73 7.33 -1.73
C LEU A 202 21.81 7.69 -3.22
N VAL A 203 22.12 8.95 -3.54
CA VAL A 203 22.25 9.41 -4.95
C VAL A 203 23.34 8.62 -5.67
N LYS A 204 24.50 8.42 -5.03
CA LYS A 204 25.59 7.61 -5.61
C LYS A 204 25.12 6.18 -5.92
N LYS A 205 24.38 5.54 -5.01
CA LYS A 205 23.89 4.17 -5.20
C LYS A 205 22.77 4.04 -6.22
N ILE A 206 21.90 5.03 -6.35
CA ILE A 206 20.88 5.07 -7.41
C ILE A 206 21.59 5.15 -8.78
N ASN A 207 22.62 5.99 -8.89
CA ASN A 207 23.39 6.15 -10.13
C ASN A 207 24.25 4.92 -10.47
N GLU A 208 24.59 4.06 -9.51
CA GLU A 208 25.31 2.79 -9.77
C GLU A 208 24.39 1.65 -10.25
N LYS A 209 23.06 1.80 -10.15
CA LYS A 209 22.06 0.78 -10.53
C LYS A 209 21.32 1.07 -11.84
N ILE A 210 21.56 2.22 -12.46
CA ILE A 210 21.08 2.59 -13.81
C ILE A 210 22.26 2.45 -14.76
#